data_AF-A0A6G3MFZ1-F1
#
_entry.id   AF-A0A6G3MFZ1-F1
#
_cell.length_a   1.000
_cell.length_b   1.000
_cell.length_c   1.000
_cell.angle_alpha   90.00
_cell.angle_beta   90.00
_cell.angle_gamma   90.00
#
_symmetry.space_group_name_H-M   'P 1'
#
loop_
_entity.id
_entity.type
_entity.pdbx_description
1 polymer ?
#
loop_
_entity_poly.entity_id
_entity_poly.type
_entity_poly.pdbx_seq_one_letter_code
_entity_poly.pdbx_strand_id
1 'polypeptide(L)'
;MDEPREILERKMMSDLTEKELLNELKVINLEDCSPLSWDKYFSQELYVNTNNGRFHILYAGEAGPVIFLIHGAGSSAQTWCLFARELLKQVQVRVVAMDLRGHGLSTTDSDHDFNKNVLVNDIIDVINRMMVMLHINENIVLVGHSLGGALATWVATLSLNHHLSGLVVIDVDEQAALDQKSMFEHLISRPTSFSSIEKAIKYSYLNRKLSNLEADRLSIPGQLKKVSNKQEFVWKVDLFETKQFWKGFSIISHLRLVFRIF
;
A
#
# COMPACT_ATOMS: atom_id res chain seq x y z
N MET A 1 -8.49 -0.74 -47.66
CA MET A 1 -7.25 -0.31 -47.00
C MET A 1 -6.87 -1.45 -46.08
N ASP A 2 -5.90 -2.25 -46.48
CA ASP A 2 -5.48 -3.43 -45.72
C ASP A 2 -4.75 -2.99 -44.45
N GLU A 3 -5.10 -3.60 -43.32
CA GLU A 3 -4.44 -3.38 -42.03
C GLU A 3 -2.95 -3.80 -42.18
N PRO A 4 -1.98 -2.96 -41.75
CA PRO A 4 -0.56 -3.29 -41.87
C PRO A 4 -0.23 -4.64 -41.25
N ARG A 5 0.51 -5.49 -41.98
CA ARG A 5 0.88 -6.87 -41.60
C ARG A 5 1.47 -6.99 -40.19
N GLU A 6 2.23 -5.98 -39.74
CA GLU A 6 2.79 -5.87 -38.38
C GLU A 6 1.73 -5.77 -37.27
N ILE A 7 0.57 -5.15 -37.54
CA ILE A 7 -0.54 -5.03 -36.58
C ILE A 7 -1.27 -6.37 -36.47
N LEU A 8 -1.40 -7.09 -37.59
CA LEU A 8 -1.99 -8.43 -37.62
C LEU A 8 -1.10 -9.45 -36.89
N GLU A 9 0.21 -9.38 -37.08
CA GLU A 9 1.20 -10.24 -36.41
C GLU A 9 1.27 -9.93 -34.90
N ARG A 10 1.13 -8.66 -34.49
CA ARG A 10 1.01 -8.28 -33.06
C ARG A 10 -0.30 -8.75 -32.43
N LYS A 11 -1.44 -8.64 -33.13
CA LYS A 11 -2.73 -9.19 -32.67
C LYS A 11 -2.68 -10.72 -32.57
N MET A 12 -2.10 -11.42 -33.55
CA MET A 12 -1.96 -12.87 -33.49
C MET A 12 -1.01 -13.32 -32.37
N MET A 13 0.09 -12.60 -32.15
CA MET A 13 1.02 -12.88 -31.04
C MET A 13 0.38 -12.58 -29.69
N SER A 14 -0.44 -11.53 -29.55
CA SER A 14 -1.20 -11.26 -28.32
C SER A 14 -2.25 -12.34 -28.07
N ASP A 15 -2.96 -12.78 -29.11
CA ASP A 15 -3.99 -13.81 -28.99
C ASP A 15 -3.39 -15.19 -28.71
N LEU A 16 -2.20 -15.50 -29.23
CA LEU A 16 -1.45 -16.74 -28.95
C LEU A 16 -0.90 -16.74 -27.51
N THR A 17 -0.32 -15.63 -27.05
CA THR A 17 0.15 -15.50 -25.66
C THR A 17 -1.01 -15.49 -24.67
N GLU A 18 -2.16 -14.89 -25.00
CA GLU A 18 -3.37 -14.95 -24.19
C GLU A 18 -3.91 -16.38 -24.10
N LYS A 19 -3.91 -17.15 -25.19
CA LYS A 19 -4.30 -18.58 -25.18
C LYS A 19 -3.36 -19.48 -24.38
N GLU A 20 -2.06 -19.19 -24.42
CA GLU A 20 -1.04 -19.91 -23.66
C GLU A 20 -1.10 -19.57 -22.17
N LEU A 21 -1.30 -18.28 -21.81
CA LEU A 21 -1.61 -17.83 -20.45
C LEU A 21 -2.91 -18.48 -19.93
N LEU A 22 -3.98 -18.49 -20.73
CA LEU A 22 -5.25 -19.13 -20.38
C LEU A 22 -5.13 -20.65 -20.18
N ASN A 23 -4.15 -21.30 -20.82
CA ASN A 23 -3.88 -22.74 -20.66
C ASN A 23 -3.00 -23.07 -19.44
N GLU A 24 -2.11 -22.17 -19.01
CA GLU A 24 -1.39 -22.28 -17.72
C GLU A 24 -2.25 -21.86 -16.52
N LEU A 25 -3.28 -21.04 -16.74
CA LEU A 25 -4.26 -20.57 -15.74
C LEU A 25 -5.27 -21.63 -15.29
N LYS A 26 -4.89 -22.91 -15.17
CA LYS A 26 -5.73 -23.89 -14.46
C LYS A 26 -5.90 -23.49 -12.99
N VAL A 27 -7.13 -23.40 -12.51
CA VAL A 27 -7.87 -22.14 -12.38
C VAL A 27 -8.03 -21.96 -10.87
N ILE A 28 -7.54 -20.86 -10.29
CA ILE A 28 -7.91 -20.54 -8.90
C ILE A 28 -9.44 -20.35 -8.83
N ASN A 29 -10.12 -21.10 -7.96
CA ASN A 29 -11.56 -20.95 -7.82
C ASN A 29 -11.87 -19.63 -7.13
N LEU A 30 -13.02 -19.05 -7.46
CA LEU A 30 -13.43 -17.79 -6.84
C LEU A 30 -13.64 -17.94 -5.33
N GLU A 31 -14.03 -19.13 -4.87
CA GLU A 31 -14.22 -19.50 -3.46
C GLU A 31 -12.92 -19.43 -2.66
N ASP A 32 -11.79 -19.76 -3.29
CA ASP A 32 -10.45 -19.66 -2.69
C ASP A 32 -10.01 -18.21 -2.50
N CYS A 33 -10.66 -17.27 -3.20
CA CYS A 33 -10.38 -15.84 -3.17
C CYS A 33 -11.19 -15.09 -2.09
N SER A 34 -11.79 -15.80 -1.13
CA SER A 34 -12.51 -15.18 0.00
C SER A 34 -11.57 -14.28 0.85
N PRO A 35 -12.01 -13.08 1.26
CA PRO A 35 -11.18 -12.18 2.07
C PRO A 35 -10.69 -12.83 3.36
N LEU A 36 -9.45 -12.51 3.74
CA LEU A 36 -8.92 -12.82 5.06
C LEU A 36 -8.96 -11.59 5.95
N SER A 37 -9.17 -11.80 7.24
CA SER A 37 -9.21 -10.73 8.24
C SER A 37 -7.85 -10.54 8.90
N TRP A 38 -7.60 -9.31 9.36
CA TRP A 38 -6.33 -8.85 9.93
C TRP A 38 -6.09 -9.37 11.35
N ASP A 39 -7.13 -9.83 12.05
CA ASP A 39 -7.15 -10.18 13.49
C ASP A 39 -6.26 -11.36 13.86
N LYS A 40 -5.79 -12.12 12.87
CA LYS A 40 -4.77 -13.18 13.08
C LYS A 40 -3.33 -12.65 13.05
N TYR A 41 -3.14 -11.40 12.66
CA TYR A 41 -1.84 -10.78 12.37
C TYR A 41 -1.55 -9.59 13.27
N PHE A 42 -2.60 -8.85 13.63
CA PHE A 42 -2.54 -7.78 14.60
C PHE A 42 -3.49 -8.04 15.76
N SER A 43 -3.07 -7.65 16.96
CA SER A 43 -3.83 -7.85 18.19
C SER A 43 -4.90 -6.79 18.43
N GLN A 44 -4.75 -5.60 17.83
CA GLN A 44 -5.61 -4.46 18.06
C GLN A 44 -5.81 -3.65 16.78
N GLU A 45 -7.03 -3.15 16.59
CA GLU A 45 -7.38 -2.10 15.65
C GLU A 45 -7.67 -0.85 16.47
N LEU A 46 -6.96 0.23 16.15
CA LEU A 46 -7.01 1.49 16.90
C LEU A 46 -7.20 2.66 15.94
N TYR A 47 -7.62 3.79 16.51
CA TYR A 47 -7.78 5.02 15.78
C TYR A 47 -7.11 6.17 16.51
N VAL A 48 -6.27 6.91 15.78
CA VAL A 48 -5.57 8.08 16.28
C VAL A 48 -6.25 9.32 15.73
N ASN A 49 -6.87 10.10 16.61
CA ASN A 49 -7.48 11.38 16.26
C ASN A 49 -6.41 12.47 16.23
N THR A 50 -6.22 13.08 15.08
CA THR A 50 -5.34 14.24 14.84
C THR A 50 -6.19 15.49 14.60
N ASN A 51 -5.54 16.63 14.36
CA ASN A 51 -6.27 17.84 13.95
C ASN A 51 -6.79 17.76 12.51
N ASN A 52 -6.22 16.87 11.68
CA ASN A 52 -6.53 16.77 10.25
C ASN A 52 -7.45 15.60 9.91
N GLY A 53 -7.82 14.78 10.89
CA GLY A 53 -8.62 13.58 10.68
C GLY A 53 -8.37 12.48 11.70
N ARG A 54 -9.07 11.36 11.46
CA ARG A 54 -8.99 10.13 12.24
C ARG A 54 -8.26 9.08 11.41
N PHE A 55 -7.10 8.65 11.89
CA PHE A 55 -6.25 7.68 11.21
C PHE A 55 -6.39 6.31 11.84
N HIS A 56 -6.59 5.30 11.00
CA HIS A 56 -6.65 3.91 11.41
C HIS A 56 -5.23 3.33 11.50
N ILE A 57 -4.98 2.57 12.57
CA ILE A 57 -3.75 1.80 12.75
C ILE A 57 -4.08 0.37 13.22
N LEU A 58 -3.28 -0.58 12.76
CA LEU A 58 -3.23 -1.95 13.28
C LEU A 58 -2.02 -2.10 14.18
N TYR A 59 -2.18 -2.72 15.35
CA TYR A 59 -1.16 -2.82 16.38
C TYR A 59 -0.95 -4.27 16.86
N ALA A 60 0.31 -4.67 16.99
CA ALA A 60 0.73 -5.97 17.49
C ALA A 60 2.01 -5.89 18.33
N GLY A 61 2.21 -6.86 19.23
CA GLY A 61 3.39 -6.94 20.08
C GLY A 61 3.25 -6.15 21.39
N GLU A 62 3.98 -6.58 22.41
CA GLU A 62 3.77 -6.11 23.78
C GLU A 62 4.92 -5.22 24.29
N ALA A 63 6.13 -5.41 23.75
CA ALA A 63 7.36 -4.81 24.24
C ALA A 63 8.37 -4.54 23.12
N GLY A 64 9.38 -3.73 23.41
CA GLY A 64 10.48 -3.42 22.49
C GLY A 64 10.21 -2.21 21.58
N PRO A 65 11.14 -1.91 20.66
CA PRO A 65 11.03 -0.80 19.71
C PRO A 65 9.76 -0.90 18.87
N VAL A 66 9.25 0.25 18.42
CA VAL A 66 8.12 0.33 17.50
C VAL A 66 8.62 0.26 16.07
N ILE A 67 8.12 -0.72 15.32
CA ILE A 67 8.28 -0.83 13.88
C ILE A 67 7.03 -0.22 13.24
N PHE A 68 7.16 1.01 12.75
CA PHE A 68 6.06 1.78 12.18
C PHE A 68 6.03 1.63 10.66
N LEU A 69 4.98 1.00 10.15
CA LEU A 69 4.83 0.54 8.78
C LEU A 69 3.94 1.47 7.97
N ILE A 70 4.46 1.93 6.83
CA ILE A 70 3.83 2.91 5.94
C ILE A 70 3.63 2.27 4.56
N HIS A 71 2.37 2.03 4.18
CA HIS A 71 2.04 1.35 2.93
C HIS A 71 2.25 2.24 1.70
N GLY A 72 2.24 1.62 0.51
CA GLY A 72 2.34 2.31 -0.78
C GLY A 72 1.03 2.92 -1.27
N ALA A 73 1.09 3.66 -2.37
CA ALA A 73 -0.07 4.30 -2.99
C ALA A 73 -1.17 3.29 -3.35
N GLY A 74 -2.43 3.61 -3.03
CA GLY A 74 -3.59 2.77 -3.33
C GLY A 74 -3.68 1.49 -2.48
N SER A 75 -2.82 1.34 -1.47
CA SER A 75 -2.77 0.18 -0.57
C SER A 75 -3.46 0.45 0.76
N SER A 76 -3.19 -0.36 1.79
CA SER A 76 -3.67 -0.18 3.16
C SER A 76 -2.70 -0.81 4.17
N ALA A 77 -2.95 -0.59 5.46
CA ALA A 77 -2.24 -1.19 6.59
C ALA A 77 -2.21 -2.74 6.50
N GLN A 78 -3.26 -3.36 5.94
CA GLN A 78 -3.38 -4.82 5.84
C GLN A 78 -2.34 -5.47 4.94
N THR A 79 -1.72 -4.72 4.03
CA THR A 79 -0.57 -5.19 3.23
C THR A 79 0.57 -5.70 4.09
N TRP A 80 0.68 -5.23 5.33
CA TRP A 80 1.72 -5.61 6.26
C TRP A 80 1.40 -6.84 7.12
N CYS A 81 0.23 -7.47 6.99
CA CYS A 81 -0.18 -8.60 7.83
C CYS A 81 0.84 -9.75 7.84
N LEU A 82 1.22 -10.27 6.67
CA LEU A 82 2.18 -11.37 6.58
C LEU A 82 3.56 -10.97 7.10
N PHE A 83 3.99 -9.74 6.82
CA PHE A 83 5.25 -9.20 7.32
C PHE A 83 5.26 -9.10 8.85
N ALA A 84 4.20 -8.56 9.46
CA ALA A 84 4.07 -8.45 10.90
C ALA A 84 4.15 -9.82 11.59
N ARG A 85 3.45 -10.84 11.03
CA ARG A 85 3.50 -12.22 11.54
C ARG A 85 4.92 -12.78 11.55
N GLU A 86 5.66 -12.65 10.46
CA GLU A 86 7.02 -13.21 10.39
C GLU A 86 8.02 -12.41 11.23
N LEU A 87 7.83 -11.10 11.37
CA LEU A 87 8.69 -10.26 12.20
C LEU A 87 8.52 -10.57 13.70
N LEU A 88 7.27 -10.67 14.18
CA LEU A 88 6.96 -10.94 15.59
C LEU A 88 7.42 -12.32 16.06
N LYS A 89 7.60 -13.28 15.15
CA LYS A 89 8.19 -14.59 15.47
C LYS A 89 9.70 -14.53 15.73
N GLN A 90 10.38 -13.54 15.17
CA GLN A 90 11.84 -13.47 15.15
C GLN A 90 12.41 -12.53 16.21
N VAL A 91 11.70 -11.45 16.54
CA VAL A 91 12.18 -10.41 17.43
C VAL A 91 11.08 -9.86 18.32
N GLN A 92 11.44 -9.44 19.53
CA GLN A 92 10.53 -8.76 20.44
C GLN A 92 10.43 -7.28 20.07
N VAL A 93 9.34 -6.93 19.39
CA VAL A 93 9.05 -5.56 18.93
C VAL A 93 7.55 -5.28 19.02
N ARG A 94 7.18 -4.01 18.92
CA ARG A 94 5.80 -3.57 18.63
C ARG A 94 5.71 -3.27 17.14
N VAL A 95 4.68 -3.76 16.47
CA VAL A 95 4.45 -3.51 15.05
C VAL A 95 3.19 -2.68 14.89
N VAL A 96 3.31 -1.55 14.19
CA VAL A 96 2.19 -0.63 13.93
C VAL A 96 2.09 -0.42 12.44
N ALA A 97 0.95 -0.74 11.83
CA ALA A 97 0.68 -0.44 10.43
C ALA A 97 -0.40 0.64 10.33
N MET A 98 -0.09 1.76 9.66
CA MET A 98 -1.01 2.88 9.50
C MET A 98 -1.68 2.85 8.13
N ASP A 99 -2.97 3.21 8.09
CA ASP A 99 -3.62 3.65 6.86
C ASP A 99 -3.34 5.12 6.62
N LEU A 100 -2.73 5.44 5.47
CA LEU A 100 -2.54 6.82 5.04
C LEU A 100 -3.87 7.53 4.78
N ARG A 101 -3.83 8.85 4.71
CA ARG A 101 -4.96 9.70 4.27
C ARG A 101 -5.65 9.13 3.04
N GLY A 102 -6.99 9.08 3.07
CA GLY A 102 -7.81 8.54 1.98
C GLY A 102 -7.73 7.02 1.78
N HIS A 103 -6.84 6.31 2.48
CA HIS A 103 -6.64 4.86 2.35
C HIS A 103 -7.31 4.08 3.49
N GLY A 104 -7.52 2.78 3.25
CA GLY A 104 -8.04 1.81 4.22
C GLY A 104 -9.24 2.29 5.03
N LEU A 105 -9.11 2.51 6.33
CA LEU A 105 -10.18 3.02 7.22
C LEU A 105 -9.91 4.44 7.76
N SER A 106 -8.85 5.10 7.31
CA SER A 106 -8.56 6.50 7.66
C SER A 106 -9.54 7.45 6.97
N THR A 107 -9.92 8.51 7.68
CA THR A 107 -10.82 9.57 7.20
C THR A 107 -10.32 10.94 7.65
N THR A 108 -10.26 11.88 6.72
CA THR A 108 -9.75 13.24 6.94
C THR A 108 -10.71 14.29 6.40
N ASP A 109 -10.47 15.56 6.72
CA ASP A 109 -11.26 16.67 6.15
C ASP A 109 -11.09 16.79 4.62
N SER A 110 -9.97 16.28 4.09
CA SER A 110 -9.67 16.26 2.65
C SER A 110 -8.88 14.99 2.29
N ASP A 111 -9.61 13.92 1.99
CA ASP A 111 -9.02 12.61 1.69
C ASP A 111 -8.22 12.56 0.38
N HIS A 112 -8.34 13.57 -0.48
CA HIS A 112 -7.69 13.65 -1.79
C HIS A 112 -6.45 14.55 -1.80
N ASP A 113 -6.15 15.24 -0.70
CA ASP A 113 -4.95 16.09 -0.60
C ASP A 113 -3.71 15.25 -0.34
N PHE A 114 -3.05 14.83 -1.43
CA PHE A 114 -1.84 14.03 -1.40
C PHE A 114 -0.58 14.91 -1.41
N ASN A 115 -0.69 16.19 -1.03
CA ASN A 115 0.48 17.02 -0.86
C ASN A 115 1.47 16.35 0.09
N LYS A 116 2.71 16.22 -0.35
CA LYS A 116 3.78 15.57 0.42
C LYS A 116 3.86 16.06 1.86
N ASN A 117 3.79 17.37 2.09
CA ASN A 117 3.92 17.93 3.43
C ASN A 117 2.73 17.56 4.31
N VAL A 118 1.53 17.49 3.73
CA VAL A 118 0.32 17.05 4.43
C VAL A 118 0.46 15.59 4.86
N LEU A 119 0.83 14.70 3.93
CA LEU A 119 1.02 13.27 4.22
C LEU A 119 2.13 13.03 5.26
N VAL A 120 3.24 13.76 5.18
CA VAL A 120 4.35 13.67 6.15
C VAL A 120 3.90 14.15 7.52
N ASN A 121 3.19 15.28 7.60
CA ASN A 121 2.67 15.81 8.87
C ASN A 121 1.64 14.86 9.50
N ASP A 122 0.76 14.24 8.70
CA ASP A 122 -0.18 13.24 9.18
C ASP A 122 0.55 12.06 9.85
N ILE A 123 1.62 11.55 9.24
CA ILE A 123 2.43 10.47 9.81
C ILE A 123 3.08 10.89 11.14
N ILE A 124 3.67 12.09 11.19
CA ILE A 124 4.31 12.62 12.40
C ILE A 124 3.29 12.78 13.53
N ASP A 125 2.11 13.36 13.23
CA ASP A 125 1.04 13.56 14.20
C ASP A 125 0.50 12.23 14.73
N VAL A 126 0.31 11.25 13.85
CA VAL A 126 -0.13 9.91 14.25
C VAL A 126 0.90 9.24 15.14
N ILE A 127 2.18 9.27 14.78
CA ILE A 127 3.26 8.72 15.61
C ILE A 127 3.26 9.37 16.99
N ASN A 128 3.33 10.70 17.07
CA ASN A 128 3.43 11.41 18.34
C ASN A 128 2.21 11.12 19.24
N ARG A 129 0.99 11.16 18.68
CA ARG A 129 -0.24 10.95 19.45
C ARG A 129 -0.41 9.49 19.87
N MET A 130 -0.06 8.55 19.00
CA MET A 130 -0.09 7.13 19.33
C MET A 130 0.87 6.81 20.48
N MET A 131 2.09 7.32 20.45
CA MET A 131 3.08 7.07 21.50
C MET A 131 2.58 7.55 22.86
N VAL A 132 1.95 8.73 22.92
CA VAL A 132 1.30 9.23 24.14
C VAL A 132 0.10 8.37 24.55
N MET A 133 -0.79 8.06 23.60
CA MET A 133 -2.01 7.28 23.84
C MET A 133 -1.72 5.87 24.37
N LEU A 134 -0.66 5.24 23.89
CA LEU A 134 -0.25 3.89 24.26
C LEU A 134 0.82 3.85 25.37
N HIS A 135 1.22 5.03 25.89
CA HIS A 135 2.28 5.16 26.89
C HIS A 135 3.61 4.50 26.49
N ILE A 136 3.97 4.61 25.21
CA ILE A 136 5.20 4.05 24.63
C ILE A 136 6.28 5.15 24.66
N ASN A 137 7.44 4.82 25.20
CA ASN A 137 8.62 5.72 25.27
C ASN A 137 9.83 5.15 24.51
N GLU A 138 9.66 4.00 23.87
CA GLU A 138 10.69 3.28 23.15
C GLU A 138 11.01 3.89 21.78
N ASN A 139 12.15 3.48 21.23
CA ASN A 139 12.60 3.95 19.92
C ASN A 139 11.69 3.48 18.78
N ILE A 140 11.72 4.23 17.68
CA ILE A 140 10.95 3.93 16.48
C ILE A 140 11.88 3.54 15.33
N VAL A 141 11.47 2.57 14.53
CA VAL A 141 12.03 2.26 13.20
C VAL A 141 10.91 2.47 12.17
N LEU A 142 11.17 3.31 11.17
CA LEU A 142 10.24 3.52 10.07
C LEU A 142 10.49 2.49 8.98
N VAL A 143 9.43 1.85 8.48
CA VAL A 143 9.49 0.95 7.33
C VAL A 143 8.44 1.41 6.32
N GLY A 144 8.86 1.74 5.12
CA GLY A 144 7.97 2.25 4.09
C GLY A 144 8.14 1.53 2.75
N HIS A 145 7.02 1.23 2.09
CA HIS A 145 6.99 0.64 0.75
C HIS A 145 6.53 1.66 -0.29
N SER A 146 7.24 1.78 -1.42
CA SER A 146 6.89 2.69 -2.53
C SER A 146 6.63 4.12 -2.02
N LEU A 147 5.44 4.70 -2.22
CA LEU A 147 5.05 6.00 -1.63
C LEU A 147 5.38 6.09 -0.14
N GLY A 148 5.08 5.06 0.64
CA GLY A 148 5.36 5.03 2.07
C GLY A 148 6.85 5.09 2.40
N GLY A 149 7.72 4.54 1.54
CA GLY A 149 9.17 4.63 1.69
C GLY A 149 9.69 6.03 1.42
N ALA A 150 9.14 6.71 0.40
CA ALA A 150 9.45 8.12 0.16
C ALA A 150 9.00 8.99 1.34
N LEU A 151 7.78 8.81 1.84
CA LEU A 151 7.26 9.53 2.99
C LEU A 151 8.07 9.25 4.27
N ALA A 152 8.41 8.00 4.55
CA ALA A 152 9.26 7.62 5.68
C ALA A 152 10.61 8.34 5.67
N THR A 153 11.20 8.52 4.48
CA THR A 153 12.45 9.27 4.31
C THR A 153 12.26 10.73 4.70
N TRP A 154 11.20 11.38 4.24
CA TRP A 154 10.89 12.76 4.62
C TRP A 154 10.60 12.90 6.11
N VAL A 155 9.83 11.98 6.70
CA VAL A 155 9.59 11.94 8.15
C VAL A 155 10.91 11.82 8.91
N ALA A 156 11.84 10.98 8.47
CA ALA A 156 13.14 10.80 9.12
C ALA A 156 14.03 12.05 9.09
N THR A 157 13.83 12.94 8.11
CA THR A 157 14.56 14.21 7.99
C THR A 157 14.00 15.31 8.89
N LEU A 158 12.76 15.15 9.33
CA LEU A 158 12.11 16.04 10.27
C LEU A 158 12.29 15.46 11.66
N SER A 159 12.75 16.26 12.61
CA SER A 159 12.97 15.78 13.99
C SER A 159 11.65 15.26 14.56
N LEU A 160 11.57 13.94 14.78
CA LEU A 160 10.52 13.34 15.60
C LEU A 160 10.77 13.72 17.06
N ASN A 161 9.71 13.88 17.85
CA ASN A 161 9.81 14.06 19.30
C ASN A 161 10.29 12.78 20.02
N HIS A 162 10.55 11.71 19.25
CA HIS A 162 10.97 10.39 19.71
C HIS A 162 12.24 9.96 18.99
N HIS A 163 13.02 9.08 19.60
CA HIS A 163 14.27 8.59 19.04
C HIS A 163 14.03 7.64 17.85
N LEU A 164 14.24 8.15 16.64
CA LEU A 164 14.30 7.36 15.42
C LEU A 164 15.60 6.54 15.39
N SER A 165 15.48 5.21 15.44
CA SER A 165 16.62 4.27 15.43
C SER A 165 16.94 3.70 14.06
N GLY A 166 16.02 3.79 13.09
CA GLY A 166 16.25 3.25 11.76
C GLY A 166 15.19 3.63 10.74
N LEU A 167 15.57 3.51 9.47
CA LEU A 167 14.72 3.72 8.31
C LEU A 167 14.94 2.56 7.33
N VAL A 168 13.86 1.91 6.91
CA VAL A 168 13.84 0.88 5.88
C VAL A 168 12.93 1.33 4.74
N VAL A 169 13.47 1.33 3.53
CA VAL A 169 12.80 1.78 2.31
C VAL A 169 12.73 0.61 1.33
N ILE A 170 11.52 0.20 0.97
CA ILE A 170 11.25 -0.97 0.13
C ILE A 170 10.69 -0.53 -1.22
N ASP A 171 11.34 -0.98 -2.29
CA ASP A 171 10.88 -0.83 -3.67
C ASP A 171 10.48 0.60 -4.06
N VAL A 172 11.35 1.55 -3.69
CA VAL A 172 11.21 2.94 -4.14
C VAL A 172 12.08 3.13 -5.36
N ASP A 173 11.43 3.07 -6.53
CA ASP A 173 12.05 3.42 -7.79
C ASP A 173 11.76 4.88 -8.15
N GLU A 174 12.80 5.70 -8.11
CA GLU A 174 12.73 7.10 -8.49
C GLU A 174 12.56 7.30 -10.00
N GLN A 175 13.09 6.40 -10.84
CA GLN A 175 12.84 6.48 -12.27
C GLN A 175 11.38 6.22 -12.59
N ALA A 176 10.71 5.33 -11.85
CA ALA A 176 9.26 5.16 -11.94
C ALA A 176 8.47 6.37 -11.42
N ALA A 177 8.99 7.09 -10.41
CA ALA A 177 8.39 8.33 -9.92
C ALA A 177 8.52 9.49 -10.93
N LEU A 178 9.60 9.51 -11.72
CA LEU A 178 9.86 10.48 -12.79
C LEU A 178 9.14 10.10 -14.09
N ASP A 179 9.06 8.81 -14.42
CA ASP A 179 8.28 8.26 -15.53
C ASP A 179 6.82 8.02 -15.12
N GLN A 180 6.13 9.12 -14.82
CA GLN A 180 4.70 9.12 -14.50
C GLN A 180 3.86 8.41 -15.56
N LYS A 181 4.33 8.38 -16.81
CA LYS A 181 3.58 7.84 -17.94
C LYS A 181 3.32 6.34 -17.78
N SER A 182 4.34 5.53 -17.50
CA SER A 182 4.17 4.09 -17.34
C SER A 182 3.29 3.72 -16.13
N MET A 183 3.43 4.45 -15.01
CA MET A 183 2.55 4.31 -13.85
C MET A 183 1.08 4.59 -14.22
N PHE A 184 0.79 5.72 -14.90
CA PHE A 184 -0.58 6.07 -15.28
C PHE A 184 -1.15 5.17 -16.37
N GLU A 185 -0.35 4.70 -17.32
CA GLU A 185 -0.77 3.70 -18.32
C GLU A 185 -1.20 2.38 -17.63
N HIS A 186 -0.48 1.95 -16.60
CA HIS A 186 -0.89 0.81 -15.79
C HIS A 186 -2.19 1.08 -15.03
N LEU A 187 -2.36 2.28 -14.44
CA LEU A 187 -3.60 2.63 -13.73
C LEU A 187 -4.82 2.66 -14.66
N ILE A 188 -4.65 3.17 -15.88
CA ILE A 188 -5.72 3.25 -16.90
C ILE A 188 -6.12 1.86 -17.41
N SER A 189 -5.20 0.89 -17.45
CA SER A 189 -5.50 -0.46 -17.94
C SER A 189 -6.20 -1.36 -16.91
N ARG A 190 -6.28 -0.95 -15.64
CA ARG A 190 -6.96 -1.72 -14.58
C ARG A 190 -8.48 -1.63 -14.72
N PRO A 191 -9.22 -2.68 -14.33
CA PRO A 191 -10.66 -2.60 -14.13
C PRO A 191 -10.99 -1.48 -13.14
N THR A 192 -12.00 -0.67 -13.48
CA THR A 192 -12.47 0.45 -12.65
C THR A 192 -13.40 -0.01 -11.54
N SER A 193 -14.08 -1.15 -11.72
CA SER A 193 -14.96 -1.75 -10.72
C SER A 193 -14.97 -3.28 -10.76
N PHE A 194 -15.46 -3.88 -9.68
CA PHE A 194 -15.64 -5.32 -9.51
C PHE A 194 -17.02 -5.62 -8.92
N SER A 195 -17.63 -6.75 -9.30
CA SER A 195 -18.91 -7.19 -8.73
C SER A 195 -18.79 -7.87 -7.37
N SER A 196 -17.58 -8.26 -6.97
CA SER A 196 -17.30 -8.82 -5.64
C SER A 196 -15.83 -8.62 -5.26
N ILE A 197 -15.49 -8.75 -3.98
CA ILE A 197 -14.12 -8.62 -3.49
C ILE A 197 -13.26 -9.80 -4.00
N GLU A 198 -13.83 -11.00 -4.06
CA GLU A 198 -13.18 -12.22 -4.56
C GLU A 198 -12.72 -12.05 -6.01
N LYS A 199 -13.50 -11.35 -6.84
CA LYS A 199 -13.11 -11.06 -8.22
C LYS A 199 -11.93 -10.08 -8.28
N ALA A 200 -11.87 -9.11 -7.39
CA ALA A 200 -10.74 -8.19 -7.29
C ALA A 200 -9.47 -8.91 -6.79
N ILE A 201 -9.60 -9.80 -5.79
CA ILE A 201 -8.51 -10.65 -5.30
C ILE A 201 -7.99 -11.54 -6.43
N LYS A 202 -8.89 -12.24 -7.13
CA LYS A 202 -8.53 -13.07 -8.28
C LYS A 202 -7.84 -12.25 -9.37
N TYR A 203 -8.37 -11.08 -9.71
CA TYR A 203 -7.72 -10.17 -10.66
C TYR A 203 -6.30 -9.81 -10.21
N SER A 204 -6.10 -9.40 -8.95
CA SER A 204 -4.77 -9.07 -8.43
C SER A 204 -3.81 -10.25 -8.53
N TYR A 205 -4.25 -11.43 -8.10
CA TYR A 205 -3.45 -12.65 -8.09
C TYR A 205 -3.01 -13.07 -9.50
N LEU A 206 -3.90 -12.96 -10.49
CA LEU A 206 -3.60 -13.36 -11.87
C LEU A 206 -2.73 -12.35 -12.63
N ASN A 207 -2.73 -11.08 -12.24
CA ASN A 207 -2.00 -10.02 -12.96
C ASN A 207 -0.65 -9.65 -12.33
N ARG A 208 -0.22 -10.37 -11.28
CA ARG A 208 1.07 -10.17 -10.62
C ARG A 208 2.07 -11.23 -11.04
N LYS A 209 3.28 -10.80 -11.43
CA LYS A 209 4.41 -11.69 -11.77
C LYS A 209 4.85 -12.57 -10.59
N LEU A 210 4.76 -12.04 -9.37
CA LEU A 210 4.98 -12.77 -8.11
C LEU A 210 3.66 -12.71 -7.34
N SER A 211 2.91 -13.81 -7.33
CA SER A 211 1.57 -13.86 -6.76
C SER A 211 1.55 -14.69 -5.47
N ASN A 212 1.04 -14.09 -4.39
CA ASN A 212 0.76 -14.76 -3.14
C ASN A 212 -0.71 -14.53 -2.82
N LEU A 213 -1.52 -15.59 -2.97
CA LEU A 213 -2.96 -15.51 -2.75
C LEU A 213 -3.32 -15.07 -1.32
N GLU A 214 -2.60 -15.55 -0.31
CA GLU A 214 -2.81 -15.15 1.09
C GLU A 214 -2.62 -13.63 1.24
N ALA A 215 -1.59 -13.08 0.59
CA ALA A 215 -1.31 -11.64 0.60
C ALA A 215 -2.40 -10.82 -0.12
N ASP A 216 -2.89 -11.29 -1.28
CA ASP A 216 -3.98 -10.59 -1.99
C ASP A 216 -5.30 -10.66 -1.20
N ARG A 217 -5.61 -11.81 -0.58
CA ARG A 217 -6.81 -11.99 0.26
C ARG A 217 -6.82 -11.08 1.49
N LEU A 218 -5.64 -10.70 2.00
CA LEU A 218 -5.48 -9.76 3.11
C LEU A 218 -5.49 -8.30 2.64
N SER A 219 -4.79 -7.99 1.54
CA SER A 219 -4.48 -6.61 1.18
C SER A 219 -5.50 -5.95 0.26
N ILE A 220 -6.15 -6.70 -0.64
CA ILE A 220 -7.09 -6.14 -1.63
C ILE A 220 -8.40 -5.62 -0.99
N PRO A 221 -9.01 -6.29 0.01
CA PRO A 221 -10.26 -5.79 0.60
C PRO A 221 -10.17 -4.34 1.10
N GLY A 222 -9.07 -3.97 1.78
CA GLY A 222 -8.85 -2.61 2.27
C GLY A 222 -8.58 -1.56 1.20
N GLN A 223 -8.40 -1.96 -0.07
CA GLN A 223 -8.19 -1.05 -1.20
C GLN A 223 -9.49 -0.74 -1.94
N LEU A 224 -10.59 -1.34 -1.55
CA LEU A 224 -11.88 -1.21 -2.22
C LEU A 224 -12.89 -0.51 -1.32
N LYS A 225 -13.85 0.17 -1.95
CA LYS A 225 -15.06 0.68 -1.30
C LYS A 225 -16.28 0.20 -2.05
N LYS A 226 -17.32 -0.16 -1.30
CA LYS A 226 -18.62 -0.52 -1.89
C LYS A 226 -19.33 0.74 -2.36
N VAL A 227 -19.85 0.71 -3.58
CA VAL A 227 -20.68 1.79 -4.13
C VAL A 227 -22.08 1.69 -3.52
N SER A 228 -22.57 2.77 -2.92
CA SER A 228 -23.91 2.82 -2.34
C SER A 228 -24.96 2.38 -3.35
N ASN A 229 -25.88 1.49 -2.94
CA ASN A 229 -27.00 0.98 -3.73
C ASN A 229 -26.66 0.08 -4.93
N LYS A 230 -25.41 -0.41 -5.04
CA LYS A 230 -25.01 -1.41 -6.04
C LYS A 230 -24.21 -2.56 -5.40
N GLN A 231 -24.25 -3.74 -6.02
CA GLN A 231 -23.30 -4.83 -5.74
C GLN A 231 -22.03 -4.59 -6.55
N GLU A 232 -21.38 -3.46 -6.29
CA GLU A 232 -20.23 -2.97 -7.04
C GLU A 232 -19.19 -2.40 -6.07
N PHE A 233 -17.93 -2.75 -6.32
CA PHE A 233 -16.76 -2.31 -5.56
C PHE A 233 -15.83 -1.55 -6.50
N VAL A 234 -15.35 -0.40 -6.06
CA VAL A 234 -14.39 0.43 -6.79
C VAL A 234 -13.14 0.63 -5.94
N TRP A 235 -12.03 1.00 -6.56
CA TRP A 235 -10.83 1.41 -5.82
C TRP A 235 -11.16 2.56 -4.87
N LYS A 236 -10.70 2.44 -3.62
CA LYS A 236 -10.99 3.42 -2.57
C LYS A 236 -10.36 4.76 -2.94
N VAL A 237 -9.10 4.72 -3.37
CA VAL A 237 -8.31 5.87 -3.82
C VAL A 237 -8.25 5.87 -5.34
N ASP A 238 -8.65 6.99 -5.94
CA ASP A 238 -8.38 7.27 -7.35
C ASP A 238 -6.99 7.90 -7.47
N LEU A 239 -6.00 7.06 -7.76
CA LEU A 239 -4.62 7.51 -7.92
C LEU A 239 -4.45 8.44 -9.13
N PHE A 240 -5.32 8.38 -10.14
CA PHE A 240 -5.26 9.28 -11.28
C PHE A 240 -5.64 10.72 -10.89
N GLU A 241 -6.62 10.90 -10.00
CA GLU A 241 -6.99 12.22 -9.50
C GLU A 241 -5.85 12.88 -8.69
N THR A 242 -5.01 12.07 -8.05
CA THR A 242 -3.86 12.58 -7.28
C THR A 242 -2.65 12.98 -8.14
N LYS A 243 -2.72 12.86 -9.48
CA LYS A 243 -1.58 13.05 -10.42
C LYS A 243 -0.77 14.33 -10.20
N GLN A 244 -1.43 15.40 -9.78
CA GLN A 244 -0.80 16.70 -9.55
C GLN A 244 0.22 16.70 -8.39
N PHE A 245 0.06 15.79 -7.41
CA PHE A 245 0.87 15.75 -6.20
C PHE A 245 2.15 14.93 -6.35
N TRP A 246 2.25 14.06 -7.35
CA TRP A 246 3.41 13.18 -7.53
C TRP A 246 4.67 13.91 -8.01
N LYS A 247 4.55 15.18 -8.40
CA LYS A 247 5.71 16.03 -8.68
C LYS A 247 6.41 16.39 -7.36
N GLY A 248 7.69 16.02 -7.22
CA GLY A 248 8.52 16.43 -6.08
C GLY A 248 8.65 15.40 -4.95
N PHE A 249 8.29 14.13 -5.20
CA PHE A 249 8.56 12.99 -4.30
C PHE A 249 9.97 12.41 -4.40
N SER A 250 10.89 13.05 -5.15
CA SER A 250 12.31 12.64 -5.22
C SER A 250 12.97 12.70 -3.83
N ILE A 251 13.82 11.72 -3.55
CA ILE A 251 14.45 11.48 -2.24
C ILE A 251 16.00 11.53 -2.28
N ILE A 252 16.62 11.79 -3.44
CA ILE A 252 18.09 11.75 -3.64
C ILE A 252 18.86 12.62 -2.66
N SER A 253 18.37 13.81 -2.32
CA SER A 253 19.12 14.73 -1.44
C SER A 253 19.13 14.30 0.04
N HIS A 254 18.33 13.30 0.43
CA HIS A 254 18.07 12.97 1.84
C HIS A 254 18.45 11.53 2.22
N LEU A 255 18.80 10.65 1.27
CA LEU A 255 19.22 9.28 1.56
C LEU A 255 20.75 9.15 1.61
N ARG A 256 21.29 8.86 2.79
CA ARG A 256 22.72 8.48 2.95
C ARG A 256 22.98 6.98 3.04
N LEU A 257 21.95 6.15 3.18
CA LEU A 257 22.07 4.68 3.13
C LEU A 257 20.72 4.08 2.68
N VAL A 258 20.73 3.28 1.61
CA VAL A 258 19.57 2.50 1.14
C VAL A 258 20.00 1.03 1.11
N PHE A 259 19.30 0.18 1.85
CA PHE A 259 19.39 -1.27 1.62
C PHE A 259 18.41 -1.63 0.51
N ARG A 260 18.94 -1.88 -0.69
CA ARG A 260 18.20 -2.53 -1.78
C ARG A 260 18.15 -4.03 -1.46
N ILE A 261 17.00 -4.53 -1.05
CA ILE A 261 16.76 -5.97 -0.97
C ILE A 261 16.13 -6.36 -2.32
N PHE A 262 16.84 -7.17 -3.10
CA PHE A 262 16.38 -7.77 -4.35
C PHE A 262 15.68 -9.10 -4.10
#